data_AF-X0VL53-F1
#
_entry.id   AF-X0VL53-F1
#
_cell.length_a   1.000
_cell.length_b   1.000
_cell.length_c   1.000
_cell.angle_alpha   90.00
_cell.angle_beta   90.00
_cell.angle_gamma   90.00
#
_symmetry.space_group_name_H-M   'P 1'
#
loop_
_entity.id
_entity.type
_entity.pdbx_description
1 polymer ?
#
loop_
_entity_poly.entity_id
_entity_poly.type
_entity_poly.pdbx_seq_one_letter_code
_entity_poly.pdbx_strand_id
1 'polypeptide(L)'
;KDSHGTSSFTETDLVDVTDPADAAPNLNQTDGDVDENNYYDQGWFIRLVDNSGAEEVEEGEKVLAQGVAFYKTYYVTTFTPNNDPCVPGGNAKLYAIDYLTGAAVIQFTDTDGDGDKDFTRSVILGGGIPSKPVTVITATGQKLLISLGSTNPDADSKAIGAGIVGIDPLYPTRNFFYLWWRELLN
;
A
#
# COMPACT_ATOMS: atom_id res chain seq x y z
N LYS A 1 36.06 -4.92 -3.32
CA LYS A 1 36.09 -3.55 -2.77
C LYS A 1 34.74 -2.97 -3.12
N ASP A 2 33.78 -3.02 -2.19
CA ASP A 2 32.46 -2.45 -2.41
C ASP A 2 32.62 -0.96 -2.70
N SER A 3 32.36 -0.57 -3.95
CA SER A 3 32.07 0.82 -4.26
C SER A 3 30.61 1.04 -3.91
N HIS A 4 30.34 1.49 -2.69
CA HIS A 4 29.07 2.14 -2.38
C HIS A 4 29.05 3.49 -3.09
N GLY A 5 28.88 3.46 -4.41
CA GLY A 5 28.53 4.63 -5.19
C GLY A 5 27.03 4.87 -5.00
N THR A 6 26.65 6.05 -4.54
CA THR A 6 25.26 6.49 -4.55
C THR A 6 24.93 6.97 -5.96
N SER A 7 24.47 6.06 -6.83
CA SER A 7 23.76 6.44 -8.05
C SER A 7 22.30 6.72 -7.66
N SER A 8 21.79 7.89 -8.03
CA SER A 8 20.35 8.16 -7.94
C SER A 8 19.65 7.49 -9.12
N PHE A 9 18.63 6.69 -8.84
CA PHE A 9 17.71 6.22 -9.87
C PHE A 9 16.77 7.35 -10.29
N THR A 10 16.44 7.37 -11.56
CA THR A 10 15.43 8.23 -12.16
C THR A 10 14.26 7.38 -12.66
N GLU A 11 13.21 8.02 -13.16
CA GLU A 11 12.04 7.31 -13.72
C GLU A 11 12.40 6.42 -14.92
N THR A 12 13.52 6.66 -15.62
CA THR A 12 13.98 5.75 -16.69
C THR A 12 14.57 4.45 -16.18
N ASP A 13 14.93 4.37 -14.90
CA ASP A 13 15.49 3.15 -14.28
C ASP A 13 14.39 2.35 -13.54
N LEU A 14 13.11 2.72 -13.72
CA LEU A 14 11.96 2.20 -13.00
C LEU A 14 10.75 2.02 -13.93
N VAL A 15 10.03 0.92 -13.76
CA VAL A 15 8.78 0.68 -14.51
C VAL A 15 7.63 1.51 -13.94
N ASP A 16 6.93 2.25 -14.79
CA ASP A 16 5.66 2.90 -14.41
C ASP A 16 4.56 1.83 -14.29
N VAL A 17 4.04 1.63 -13.08
CA VAL A 17 2.90 0.73 -12.82
C VAL A 17 1.69 1.48 -12.29
N THR A 18 1.56 2.77 -12.63
CA THR A 18 0.45 3.62 -12.18
C THR A 18 -0.91 3.04 -12.55
N ASP A 19 -1.06 2.54 -13.78
CA ASP A 19 -2.29 1.88 -14.20
C ASP A 19 -2.42 0.50 -13.52
N PRO A 20 -3.48 0.24 -12.73
CA PRO A 20 -3.71 -1.08 -12.15
C PRO A 20 -4.13 -2.15 -13.16
N ALA A 21 -4.56 -1.78 -14.37
CA ALA A 21 -4.91 -2.71 -15.44
C ALA A 21 -3.69 -3.25 -16.20
N ASP A 22 -2.54 -2.59 -16.08
CA ASP A 22 -1.31 -3.03 -16.72
C ASP A 22 -0.78 -4.34 -16.10
N ALA A 23 -0.08 -5.11 -16.94
CA ALA A 23 0.54 -6.34 -16.50
C ALA A 23 1.62 -6.04 -15.44
N ALA A 24 1.61 -6.84 -14.35
CA ALA A 24 2.62 -6.71 -13.31
C ALA A 24 4.04 -6.92 -13.88
N PRO A 25 4.99 -6.01 -13.63
CA PRO A 25 6.34 -6.08 -14.20
C PRO A 25 7.10 -7.29 -13.67
N ASN A 26 7.91 -7.91 -14.53
CA ASN A 26 8.81 -8.98 -14.14
C ASN A 26 10.25 -8.48 -14.04
N LEU A 27 10.61 -7.92 -12.89
CA LEU A 27 11.97 -7.42 -12.61
C LEU A 27 13.06 -8.51 -12.52
N ASN A 28 12.73 -9.78 -12.77
CA ASN A 28 13.70 -10.89 -12.85
C ASN A 28 14.01 -11.28 -14.31
N GLN A 29 13.59 -10.49 -15.29
CA GLN A 29 13.95 -10.73 -16.69
C GLN A 29 15.47 -10.62 -16.91
N THR A 30 15.97 -11.34 -17.91
CA THR A 30 17.41 -11.51 -18.14
C THR A 30 18.04 -10.34 -18.87
N ASP A 31 17.27 -9.65 -19.72
CA ASP A 31 17.60 -8.37 -20.34
C ASP A 31 17.49 -7.21 -19.36
N GLY A 32 16.56 -7.30 -18.41
CA GLY A 32 16.35 -6.33 -17.34
C GLY A 32 15.72 -5.01 -17.81
N ASP A 33 15.28 -4.94 -19.06
CA ASP A 33 14.53 -3.83 -19.66
C ASP A 33 13.08 -4.30 -19.81
N VAL A 34 12.25 -4.00 -18.82
CA VAL A 34 10.88 -4.51 -18.67
C VAL A 34 9.88 -3.64 -19.42
N ASP A 35 10.14 -2.34 -19.53
CA ASP A 35 9.28 -1.37 -20.21
C ASP A 35 9.74 -1.00 -21.65
N GLU A 36 10.78 -1.68 -22.16
CA GLU A 36 11.37 -1.52 -23.49
C GLU A 36 11.96 -0.13 -23.77
N ASN A 37 12.40 0.58 -22.73
CA ASN A 37 12.96 1.93 -22.82
C ASN A 37 14.48 1.95 -23.13
N ASN A 38 15.14 0.78 -23.24
CA ASN A 38 16.58 0.55 -23.39
C ASN A 38 17.43 0.89 -22.14
N TYR A 39 16.81 0.94 -20.97
CA TYR A 39 17.46 1.06 -19.67
C TYR A 39 17.22 -0.21 -18.85
N TYR A 40 18.06 -0.42 -17.85
CA TYR A 40 17.92 -1.56 -16.94
C TYR A 40 17.04 -1.14 -15.77
N ASP A 41 15.86 -1.75 -15.66
CA ASP A 41 14.89 -1.50 -14.61
C ASP A 41 15.29 -2.14 -13.29
N GLN A 42 15.36 -1.31 -12.26
CA GLN A 42 15.74 -1.73 -10.90
C GLN A 42 14.58 -1.66 -9.90
N GLY A 43 13.39 -1.31 -10.38
CA GLY A 43 12.21 -1.16 -9.56
C GLY A 43 10.99 -0.73 -10.37
N TRP A 44 9.99 -0.24 -9.65
CA TRP A 44 8.76 0.30 -10.22
C TRP A 44 8.32 1.52 -9.42
N PHE A 45 7.44 2.34 -10.01
CA PHE A 45 6.79 3.44 -9.32
C PHE A 45 5.29 3.48 -9.62
N ILE A 46 4.54 3.99 -8.65
CA ILE A 46 3.12 4.35 -8.81
C ILE A 46 3.05 5.85 -8.61
N ARG A 47 2.54 6.56 -9.61
CA ARG A 47 2.15 7.96 -9.45
C ARG A 47 0.86 8.00 -8.66
N LEU A 48 0.84 8.75 -7.57
CA LEU A 48 -0.37 9.01 -6.79
C LEU A 48 -1.18 10.12 -7.48
N VAL A 49 -1.60 9.83 -8.71
CA VAL A 49 -2.52 10.63 -9.52
C VAL A 49 -3.85 9.88 -9.57
N ASP A 50 -4.98 10.56 -9.41
CA ASP A 50 -6.27 9.90 -9.58
C ASP A 50 -6.52 9.68 -11.08
N ASN A 51 -6.61 8.42 -11.48
CA ASN A 51 -6.88 8.01 -12.85
C ASN A 51 -8.32 7.49 -12.99
N SER A 52 -9.29 8.20 -12.39
CA SER A 52 -10.72 7.85 -12.48
C SER A 52 -11.47 8.51 -13.65
N GLY A 53 -10.78 9.19 -14.59
CA GLY A 53 -11.42 9.75 -15.78
C GLY A 53 -10.48 10.46 -16.76
N ALA A 54 -10.99 10.77 -17.96
CA ALA A 54 -10.28 11.37 -19.10
C ALA A 54 -9.75 12.82 -18.88
N GLU A 55 -9.82 13.33 -17.65
CA GLU A 55 -9.25 14.62 -17.27
C GLU A 55 -8.48 14.43 -15.96
N GLU A 56 -7.16 14.59 -16.02
CA GLU A 56 -6.31 14.52 -14.83
C GLU A 56 -6.67 15.65 -13.86
N VAL A 57 -7.29 15.31 -12.74
CA VAL A 57 -7.53 16.24 -11.64
C VAL A 57 -6.48 15.98 -10.57
N GLU A 58 -5.57 16.94 -10.38
CA GLU A 58 -4.54 16.90 -9.34
C GLU A 58 -5.17 17.00 -7.92
N GLU A 59 -5.67 15.90 -7.36
CA GLU A 59 -6.17 15.89 -5.97
C GLU A 59 -5.03 15.85 -4.92
N GLY A 60 -3.77 15.81 -5.35
CA GLY A 60 -2.62 16.01 -4.47
C GLY A 60 -2.45 14.92 -3.41
N GLU A 61 -2.75 13.66 -3.76
CA GLU A 61 -2.57 12.52 -2.88
C GLU A 61 -1.09 12.32 -2.52
N LYS A 62 -0.80 12.15 -1.22
CA LYS A 62 0.56 12.06 -0.69
C LYS A 62 0.72 11.01 0.38
N VAL A 63 1.90 10.39 0.40
CA VAL A 63 2.39 9.58 1.52
C VAL A 63 2.96 10.53 2.58
N LEU A 64 2.34 10.56 3.76
CA LEU A 64 2.76 11.43 4.88
C LEU A 64 3.42 10.65 6.02
N ALA A 65 3.41 9.32 5.95
CA ALA A 65 3.94 8.44 6.97
C ALA A 65 4.70 7.26 6.34
N GLN A 66 5.68 6.72 7.06
CA GLN A 66 6.44 5.57 6.62
C GLN A 66 5.54 4.32 6.50
N GLY A 67 5.66 3.58 5.40
CA GLY A 67 5.00 2.29 5.23
C GLY A 67 5.69 1.14 5.97
N VAL A 68 5.08 -0.04 5.97
CA VAL A 68 5.61 -1.28 6.53
C VAL A 68 5.57 -2.39 5.48
N ALA A 69 6.70 -3.08 5.31
CA ALA A 69 6.75 -4.31 4.52
C ALA A 69 6.48 -5.51 5.44
N PHE A 70 5.43 -6.27 5.16
CA PHE A 70 5.08 -7.49 5.88
C PHE A 70 4.57 -8.55 4.90
N TYR A 71 5.11 -9.77 4.99
CA TYR A 71 4.70 -10.91 4.17
C TYR A 71 4.60 -10.61 2.66
N LYS A 72 5.71 -10.10 2.07
CA LYS A 72 5.81 -9.69 0.66
C LYS A 72 4.84 -8.57 0.23
N THR A 73 4.16 -7.95 1.19
CA THR A 73 3.26 -6.83 0.93
C THR A 73 3.84 -5.57 1.53
N TYR A 74 3.86 -4.49 0.75
CA TYR A 74 4.13 -3.15 1.25
C TYR A 74 2.80 -2.47 1.59
N TYR A 75 2.64 -2.13 2.86
CA TYR A 75 1.50 -1.39 3.38
C TYR A 75 1.89 0.06 3.61
N VAL A 76 1.18 1.00 2.99
CA VAL A 76 1.44 2.42 3.16
C VAL A 76 0.14 3.19 3.22
N THR A 77 0.10 4.22 4.05
CA THR A 77 -1.06 5.10 4.14
C THR A 77 -0.82 6.37 3.34
N THR A 78 -1.86 6.80 2.64
CA THR A 78 -1.86 8.01 1.83
C THR A 78 -3.01 8.90 2.23
N PHE A 79 -2.90 10.17 1.87
CA PHE A 79 -3.88 11.18 2.18
C PHE A 79 -4.13 12.06 0.97
N THR A 80 -5.41 12.18 0.60
CA THR A 80 -5.89 13.06 -0.47
C THR A 80 -6.65 14.20 0.18
N PRO A 81 -6.09 15.42 0.22
CA PRO A 81 -6.80 16.59 0.72
C PRO A 81 -8.09 16.84 -0.07
N ASN A 82 -9.13 17.31 0.59
CA ASN A 82 -10.33 17.81 -0.08
C ASN A 82 -10.81 19.12 0.56
N ASN A 83 -11.71 19.81 -0.13
CA ASN A 83 -12.39 20.99 0.38
C ASN A 83 -13.81 20.69 0.87
N ASP A 84 -14.16 19.41 1.05
CA ASP A 84 -15.50 18.99 1.43
C ASP A 84 -15.70 19.19 2.94
N PRO A 85 -16.64 20.07 3.36
CA PRO A 85 -16.90 20.30 4.78
C PRO A 85 -17.44 19.07 5.53
N CYS A 86 -18.01 18.09 4.82
CA CYS A 86 -18.52 16.84 5.39
C CYS A 86 -17.42 15.80 5.63
N VAL A 87 -16.27 15.93 4.96
CA VAL A 87 -15.10 15.07 5.17
C VAL A 87 -13.90 15.95 5.56
N PRO A 88 -13.96 16.60 6.74
CA PRO A 88 -13.00 17.63 7.10
C PRO A 88 -11.57 17.07 7.08
N GLY A 89 -10.76 17.63 6.18
CA GLY A 89 -9.36 17.32 6.00
C GLY A 89 -9.05 16.59 4.70
N GLY A 90 -9.89 15.68 4.22
CA GLY A 90 -9.53 14.79 3.10
C GLY A 90 -9.72 13.30 3.42
N ASN A 91 -9.44 12.47 2.43
CA ASN A 91 -9.57 11.02 2.49
C ASN A 91 -8.24 10.35 2.85
N ALA A 92 -8.26 9.46 3.83
CA ALA A 92 -7.18 8.53 4.13
C ALA A 92 -7.38 7.22 3.37
N LYS A 93 -6.35 6.75 2.67
CA LYS A 93 -6.34 5.42 2.04
C LYS A 93 -5.24 4.55 2.64
N LEU A 94 -5.47 3.24 2.66
CA LEU A 94 -4.43 2.23 2.84
C LEU A 94 -4.15 1.60 1.50
N TYR A 95 -2.88 1.57 1.10
CA TYR A 95 -2.38 0.75 0.01
C TYR A 95 -1.82 -0.57 0.57
N ALA A 96 -2.09 -1.66 -0.13
CA ALA A 96 -1.51 -2.97 0.09
C ALA A 96 -1.08 -3.54 -1.27
N ILE A 97 0.22 -3.48 -1.55
CA ILE A 97 0.78 -3.80 -2.85
C ILE A 97 1.92 -4.81 -2.72
N ASP A 98 2.09 -5.65 -3.74
CA ASP A 98 3.23 -6.55 -3.80
C ASP A 98 4.53 -5.74 -3.86
N TYR A 99 5.48 -6.07 -3.00
CA TYR A 99 6.71 -5.27 -2.89
C TYR A 99 7.61 -5.33 -4.12
N LEU A 100 7.51 -6.38 -4.95
CA LEU A 100 8.31 -6.54 -6.16
C LEU A 100 7.62 -6.00 -7.40
N THR A 101 6.29 -6.06 -7.46
CA THR A 101 5.57 -5.74 -8.71
C THR A 101 4.60 -4.56 -8.61
N GLY A 102 4.29 -4.07 -7.40
CA GLY A 102 3.28 -3.04 -7.21
C GLY A 102 1.84 -3.52 -7.46
N ALA A 103 1.62 -4.81 -7.73
CA ALA A 103 0.30 -5.38 -7.97
C ALA A 103 -0.60 -5.34 -6.72
N ALA A 104 -1.92 -5.36 -6.92
CA ALA A 104 -2.87 -5.53 -5.83
C ALA A 104 -2.76 -6.94 -5.23
N VAL A 105 -2.73 -7.04 -3.91
CA VAL A 105 -2.58 -8.33 -3.21
C VAL A 105 -3.74 -8.65 -2.26
N ILE A 106 -4.63 -7.69 -2.01
CA ILE A 106 -5.80 -7.87 -1.14
C ILE A 106 -7.07 -7.52 -1.94
N GLN A 107 -8.13 -8.29 -1.69
CA GLN A 107 -9.46 -7.99 -2.16
C GLN A 107 -10.19 -7.07 -1.17
N PHE A 108 -10.23 -5.76 -1.43
CA PHE A 108 -10.84 -4.81 -0.48
C PHE A 108 -12.31 -4.52 -0.79
N THR A 109 -12.64 -4.32 -2.06
CA THR A 109 -13.91 -3.72 -2.49
C THR A 109 -14.48 -4.51 -3.66
N ASP A 110 -15.79 -4.73 -3.64
CA ASP A 110 -16.55 -5.24 -4.78
C ASP A 110 -16.73 -4.08 -5.77
N THR A 111 -16.04 -4.13 -6.91
CA THR A 111 -16.03 -3.05 -7.91
C THR A 111 -17.02 -3.27 -9.04
N ASP A 112 -17.47 -4.51 -9.28
CA ASP A 112 -18.43 -4.86 -10.33
C ASP A 112 -19.85 -5.15 -9.82
N GLY A 113 -20.04 -5.21 -8.51
CA GLY A 113 -21.31 -5.42 -7.84
C GLY A 113 -21.79 -6.87 -7.85
N ASP A 114 -20.90 -7.84 -8.10
CA ASP A 114 -21.24 -9.27 -8.15
C ASP A 114 -21.38 -9.91 -6.75
N GLY A 115 -21.01 -9.19 -5.69
CA GLY A 115 -21.05 -9.60 -4.30
C GLY A 115 -19.74 -10.20 -3.77
N ASP A 116 -18.75 -10.41 -4.63
CA ASP A 116 -17.39 -10.80 -4.30
C ASP A 116 -16.45 -9.58 -4.32
N LYS A 117 -15.37 -9.63 -3.53
CA LYS A 117 -14.41 -8.52 -3.50
C LYS A 117 -13.35 -8.68 -4.57
N ASP A 118 -13.03 -7.58 -5.25
CA ASP A 118 -11.98 -7.52 -6.26
C ASP A 118 -10.64 -7.13 -5.69
N PHE A 119 -9.58 -7.57 -6.36
CA PHE A 119 -8.22 -7.16 -6.06
C PHE A 119 -8.05 -5.67 -6.36
N THR A 120 -7.92 -4.87 -5.31
CA THR A 120 -7.67 -3.44 -5.42
C THR A 120 -6.43 -3.07 -4.63
N ARG A 121 -5.62 -2.15 -5.17
CA ARG A 121 -4.37 -1.74 -4.52
C ARG A 121 -4.62 -0.95 -3.23
N SER A 122 -5.77 -0.31 -3.11
CA SER A 122 -6.09 0.59 -2.01
C SER A 122 -7.53 0.53 -1.55
N VAL A 123 -7.77 0.91 -0.29
CA VAL A 123 -9.10 1.10 0.31
C VAL A 123 -9.16 2.39 1.10
N ILE A 124 -10.31 3.08 1.08
CA ILE A 124 -10.56 4.26 1.90
C ILE A 124 -10.80 3.83 3.35
N LEU A 125 -10.04 4.40 4.29
CA LEU A 125 -10.14 4.12 5.73
C LEU A 125 -11.08 5.10 6.45
N GLY A 126 -11.18 6.33 5.93
CA GLY A 126 -11.91 7.41 6.56
C GLY A 126 -11.31 8.78 6.27
N GLY A 127 -11.59 9.74 7.16
CA GLY A 127 -11.16 11.12 7.03
C GLY A 127 -9.93 11.47 7.88
N GLY A 128 -9.24 12.53 7.46
CA GLY A 128 -8.09 13.09 8.16
C GLY A 128 -6.77 12.37 7.83
N ILE A 129 -5.67 12.85 8.41
CA ILE A 129 -4.33 12.33 8.09
C ILE A 129 -4.12 10.99 8.82
N PRO A 130 -3.85 9.88 8.10
CA PRO A 130 -3.61 8.59 8.72
C PRO A 130 -2.22 8.51 9.35
N SER A 131 -2.10 7.74 10.43
CA SER A 131 -0.79 7.35 10.98
C SER A 131 -0.10 6.35 10.06
N LYS A 132 1.19 6.07 10.35
CA LYS A 132 1.84 4.89 9.79
C LYS A 132 1.06 3.61 10.16
N PRO A 133 1.00 2.61 9.27
CA PRO A 133 0.50 1.29 9.61
C PRO A 133 1.46 0.57 10.58
N VAL A 134 0.90 -0.07 11.60
CA VAL A 134 1.67 -0.87 12.59
C VAL A 134 1.17 -2.31 12.57
N THR A 135 2.05 -3.24 12.18
CA THR A 135 1.76 -4.67 12.23
C THR A 135 1.97 -5.18 13.65
N VAL A 136 0.91 -5.72 14.24
CA VAL A 136 0.93 -6.40 15.54
C VAL A 136 0.79 -7.89 15.30
N ILE A 137 1.73 -8.67 15.84
CA ILE A 137 1.74 -10.13 15.75
C ILE A 137 1.61 -10.67 17.17
N THR A 138 0.56 -11.44 17.43
CA THR A 138 0.30 -12.07 18.72
C THR A 138 0.21 -13.58 18.57
N ALA A 139 0.09 -14.29 19.70
CA ALA A 139 -0.16 -15.73 19.68
C ALA A 139 -1.51 -16.11 19.03
N THR A 140 -2.47 -15.17 19.01
CA THR A 140 -3.84 -15.41 18.52
C THR A 140 -4.06 -14.93 17.09
N GLY A 141 -3.14 -14.14 16.52
CA GLY A 141 -3.23 -13.68 15.15
C GLY A 141 -2.40 -12.43 14.88
N GLN A 142 -2.63 -11.84 13.72
CA GLN A 142 -1.95 -10.63 13.25
C GLN A 142 -2.98 -9.56 12.91
N LYS A 143 -2.67 -8.30 13.21
CA LYS A 143 -3.51 -7.16 12.84
C LYS A 143 -2.63 -5.99 12.40
N LEU A 144 -3.07 -5.27 11.39
CA LEU A 144 -2.54 -3.99 10.98
C LEU A 144 -3.37 -2.89 11.65
N LEU A 145 -2.74 -2.10 12.50
CA LEU A 145 -3.41 -1.01 13.22
C LEU A 145 -3.02 0.34 12.60
N ILE A 146 -4.02 1.17 12.34
CA ILE A 146 -3.85 2.51 11.76
C ILE A 146 -4.72 3.47 12.56
N SER A 147 -4.14 4.56 13.06
CA SER A 147 -4.91 5.63 13.69
C SER A 147 -5.31 6.66 12.64
N LEU A 148 -6.56 7.12 12.71
CA LEU A 148 -7.10 8.13 11.80
C LEU A 148 -7.81 9.23 12.60
N GLY A 149 -7.83 10.43 12.01
CA GLY A 149 -8.46 11.62 12.61
C GLY A 149 -9.97 11.54 12.65
N SER A 150 -10.59 10.85 11.69
CA SER A 150 -12.01 10.50 11.70
C SER A 150 -12.19 9.14 11.03
N THR A 151 -12.75 8.16 11.74
CA THR A 151 -13.20 6.93 11.08
C THR A 151 -14.44 7.25 10.25
N ASN A 152 -14.46 6.88 8.98
CA ASN A 152 -15.69 6.89 8.19
C ASN A 152 -16.10 5.43 7.95
N PRO A 153 -16.64 4.71 8.96
CA PRO A 153 -17.11 3.36 8.69
C PRO A 153 -18.55 3.50 8.17
N ASP A 154 -18.74 3.53 6.85
CA ASP A 154 -20.07 3.54 6.21
C ASP A 154 -20.84 4.88 6.29
N ALA A 155 -21.67 5.16 5.28
CA ALA A 155 -22.52 6.35 5.15
C ALA A 155 -23.51 6.50 6.33
N ASP A 156 -23.76 5.43 7.07
CA ASP A 156 -24.63 5.38 8.24
C ASP A 156 -23.91 5.60 9.59
N SER A 157 -22.57 5.70 9.61
CA SER A 157 -21.87 5.94 10.87
C SER A 157 -21.83 7.42 11.25
N LYS A 158 -22.42 7.72 12.41
CA LYS A 158 -22.36 9.04 13.05
C LYS A 158 -21.08 9.26 13.87
N ALA A 159 -20.10 8.35 13.80
CA ALA A 159 -18.90 8.42 14.61
C ALA A 159 -17.84 9.33 13.96
N ILE A 160 -17.87 10.61 14.28
CA ILE A 160 -16.94 11.66 13.81
C ILE A 160 -15.66 11.78 14.66
N GLY A 161 -15.28 10.72 15.37
CA GLY A 161 -14.15 10.72 16.32
C GLY A 161 -12.88 10.10 15.74
N ALA A 162 -11.74 10.46 16.33
CA ALA A 162 -10.49 9.76 16.06
C ALA A 162 -10.63 8.28 16.47
N GLY A 163 -10.09 7.40 15.65
CA GLY A 163 -10.21 5.96 15.86
C GLY A 163 -8.98 5.18 15.42
N ILE A 164 -8.98 3.90 15.77
CA ILE A 164 -7.98 2.93 15.32
C ILE A 164 -8.71 1.92 14.45
N VAL A 165 -8.33 1.86 13.18
CA VAL A 165 -8.81 0.83 12.26
C VAL A 165 -7.87 -0.37 12.36
N GLY A 166 -8.48 -1.55 12.53
CA GLY A 166 -7.79 -2.83 12.46
C GLY A 166 -8.10 -3.54 11.15
N ILE A 167 -7.07 -3.81 10.35
CA ILE A 167 -7.17 -4.58 9.10
C ILE A 167 -6.40 -5.88 9.27
N ASP A 168 -6.91 -6.96 8.70
CA ASP A 168 -6.16 -8.22 8.61
C ASP A 168 -5.10 -8.09 7.51
N PRO A 169 -3.79 -8.11 7.85
CA PRO A 169 -2.76 -8.14 6.83
C PRO A 169 -2.75 -9.52 6.15
N LEU A 170 -2.05 -9.67 5.03
CA LEU A 170 -1.73 -10.99 4.51
C LEU A 170 -0.78 -11.67 5.50
N TYR A 171 -1.02 -12.95 5.76
CA TYR A 171 -0.22 -13.76 6.67
C TYR A 171 0.02 -15.15 6.07
N PRO A 172 1.12 -15.82 6.45
CA PRO A 172 1.34 -17.18 6.03
C PRO A 172 0.27 -18.11 6.61
N THR A 173 -0.25 -19.03 5.80
CA THR A 173 -1.20 -20.07 6.23
C THR A 173 -0.66 -20.96 7.34
N ARG A 174 0.67 -20.99 7.52
CA ARG A 174 1.34 -21.63 8.64
C ARG A 174 2.10 -20.58 9.44
N ASN A 175 1.77 -20.45 10.71
CA ASN A 175 2.41 -19.50 11.61
C ASN A 175 3.86 -19.95 11.85
N PHE A 176 4.84 -19.29 11.22
CA PHE A 176 6.25 -19.45 11.57
C PHE A 176 6.49 -18.67 12.86
N PHE A 177 6.01 -19.20 13.99
CA PHE A 177 6.65 -18.85 15.25
C PHE A 177 8.08 -19.35 15.12
N TYR A 178 9.03 -18.44 14.91
CA TYR A 178 10.42 -18.75 15.16
C TYR A 178 10.47 -19.16 16.64
N LEU A 179 10.56 -20.47 16.88
CA LEU A 179 11.07 -20.99 18.14
C LEU A 179 12.44 -20.32 18.28
N TRP A 180 12.52 -19.31 19.14
CA TRP A 180 13.77 -18.66 19.49
C TRP A 180 14.80 -19.75 19.74
N TRP A 181 15.89 -19.76 18.99
CA TRP A 181 17.02 -20.59 19.35
C TRP A 181 17.50 -20.04 20.70
N ARG A 182 17.29 -20.80 21.76
CA ARG A 182 18.02 -20.56 23.00
C ARG A 182 19.40 -21.14 22.78
N GLU A 183 20.39 -20.30 22.51
CA GLU A 183 21.79 -20.64 22.72
C GLU A 183 21.94 -21.01 24.20
N LEU A 184 21.87 -22.30 24.50
CA LEU A 184 22.41 -22.88 25.71
C LEU A 184 23.90 -23.12 25.43
N LEU A 185 24.72 -22.10 25.66
CA LEU A 185 26.14 -22.31 25.87
C LEU A 185 26.27 -22.97 27.25
N ASN A 186 26.63 -24.26 27.24
CA ASN A 186 27.20 -24.97 28.39
C ASN A 186 28.73 -24.78 28.39
#